data_AF-A0A7Y5IYZ1-F1
#
_entry.id   AF-A0A7Y5IYZ1-F1
#
_cell.length_a   1.000
_cell.length_b   1.000
_cell.length_c   1.000
_cell.angle_alpha   90.00
_cell.angle_beta   90.00
_cell.angle_gamma   90.00
#
_symmetry.space_group_name_H-M   'P 1'
#
loop_
_entity.id
_entity.type
_entity.pdbx_description
1 polymer ?
#
loop_
_entity_poly.entity_id
_entity_poly.type
_entity_poly.pdbx_seq_one_letter_code
_entity_poly.pdbx_strand_id
1 'polypeptide(L)'
;MKGELPNPKQGNIFQPNLHQIVNPAHELVLLAQKINWQYFEREFTPLYSNTGKPSKPIRKIGNTNIFIPGPKNKNQSVYEQRKLRAMFRRRASIEPIIGHVKSDHRMERSFYKGLTSDRMNVLLACAAWNLKKFMKKLVKAFSLPFLAILLSLEDSLQRLFYGYRKANLSFFIPLNYK
;
A
#
# COMPACT_ATOMS: atom_id res chain seq x y z
N MET A 1 -18.56 10.73 -1.71
CA MET A 1 -19.57 11.04 -0.69
C MET A 1 -18.92 11.47 0.63
N LYS A 2 -19.16 12.74 1.00
CA LYS A 2 -18.78 13.31 2.30
C LYS A 2 -19.56 12.58 3.41
N GLY A 3 -18.88 11.74 4.18
CA GLY A 3 -19.13 11.85 5.62
C GLY A 3 -18.71 13.27 5.96
N GLU A 4 -19.55 14.05 6.63
CA GLU A 4 -19.16 15.39 7.06
C GLU A 4 -17.96 15.23 8.00
N LEU A 5 -16.77 15.37 7.44
CA LEU A 5 -15.58 15.73 8.20
C LEU A 5 -15.85 17.14 8.72
N PRO A 6 -15.47 17.44 9.97
CA PRO A 6 -15.60 18.77 10.51
C PRO A 6 -14.99 19.77 9.53
N ASN A 7 -15.76 20.83 9.25
CA ASN A 7 -15.51 21.95 8.35
C ASN A 7 -14.10 22.00 7.70
N PRO A 8 -13.96 21.83 6.37
CA PRO A 8 -12.67 21.81 5.67
C PRO A 8 -11.90 23.15 5.74
N LYS A 9 -12.51 24.21 6.29
CA LYS A 9 -11.84 25.49 6.53
C LYS A 9 -10.90 25.48 7.74
N GLN A 10 -11.02 24.51 8.63
CA GLN A 10 -10.02 24.28 9.68
C GLN A 10 -9.01 23.25 9.16
N GLY A 11 -7.93 23.75 8.57
CA GLY A 11 -6.76 22.92 8.27
C GLY A 11 -6.29 22.26 9.55
N ASN A 12 -6.47 20.95 9.65
CA ASN A 12 -5.91 20.18 10.75
C ASN A 12 -4.39 20.21 10.54
N ILE A 13 -3.67 20.95 11.37
CA ILE A 13 -2.22 21.21 11.26
C ILE A 13 -1.39 19.92 11.08
N PHE A 14 -1.94 18.79 11.56
CA PHE A 14 -1.32 17.47 11.54
C PHE A 14 -1.76 16.57 10.37
N GLN A 15 -2.67 17.03 9.50
CA GLN A 15 -3.11 16.30 8.31
C GLN A 15 -3.02 17.22 7.08
N PRO A 16 -1.88 17.25 6.38
CA PRO A 16 -1.75 18.03 5.17
C PRO A 16 -2.80 17.59 4.13
N ASN A 17 -3.44 18.58 3.48
CA ASN A 17 -4.45 18.30 2.47
C ASN A 17 -3.82 17.53 1.31
N LEU A 18 -4.47 16.47 0.83
CA LEU A 18 -3.93 15.61 -0.23
C LEU A 18 -3.52 16.42 -1.48
N HIS A 19 -4.28 17.47 -1.82
CA HIS A 19 -3.98 18.40 -2.91
C HIS A 19 -2.66 19.18 -2.74
N GLN A 20 -2.19 19.37 -1.50
CA GLN A 20 -0.93 20.05 -1.19
C GLN A 20 0.27 19.09 -1.23
N ILE A 21 0.04 17.78 -1.08
CA ILE A 21 1.10 16.76 -1.04
C ILE A 21 1.32 16.12 -2.42
N VAL A 22 0.26 16.00 -3.22
CA VAL A 22 0.28 15.23 -4.46
C VAL A 22 0.66 16.12 -5.64
N ASN A 23 1.66 15.67 -6.41
CA ASN A 23 2.02 16.30 -7.68
C ASN A 23 0.85 16.16 -8.68
N PRO A 24 0.22 17.26 -9.13
CA PRO A 24 -0.93 17.22 -10.03
C PRO A 24 -0.58 16.71 -11.44
N ALA A 25 0.69 16.78 -11.86
CA ALA A 25 1.16 16.25 -13.13
C ALA A 25 1.41 14.73 -13.09
N HIS A 26 1.27 14.09 -11.93
CA HIS A 26 1.48 12.65 -11.81
C HIS A 26 0.44 11.87 -12.62
N GLU A 27 0.87 10.85 -13.36
CA GLU A 27 0.03 10.08 -14.30
C GLU A 27 -1.25 9.53 -13.66
N LEU A 28 -1.17 9.05 -12.41
CA LEU A 28 -2.34 8.57 -11.65
C LEU A 28 -3.38 9.67 -11.36
N VAL A 29 -2.94 10.92 -11.17
CA VAL A 29 -3.85 12.05 -10.95
C VAL A 29 -4.57 12.40 -12.24
N LEU A 30 -3.83 12.41 -13.36
CA LEU A 30 -4.40 12.62 -14.69
C LEU A 30 -5.40 11.51 -15.06
N LEU A 31 -5.07 10.25 -14.73
CA LEU A 31 -5.96 9.12 -14.96
C LEU A 31 -7.23 9.21 -14.08
N ALA A 32 -7.07 9.61 -12.82
CA ALA A 32 -8.22 9.84 -11.94
C ALA A 32 -9.15 10.92 -12.50
N GLN A 33 -8.63 12.00 -13.08
CA GLN A 33 -9.46 13.05 -13.68
C GLN A 33 -10.28 12.57 -14.89
N LYS A 34 -9.84 11.52 -15.59
CA LYS A 34 -10.57 10.94 -16.73
C LYS A 34 -11.72 10.00 -16.31
N ILE A 35 -11.75 9.55 -15.06
CA ILE A 35 -12.80 8.67 -14.55
C ILE A 35 -14.05 9.52 -14.26
N ASN A 36 -15.21 9.10 -14.76
CA ASN A 36 -16.49 9.73 -14.44
C ASN A 36 -16.91 9.39 -13.00
N TRP A 37 -16.40 10.13 -12.03
CA TRP A 37 -16.72 9.93 -10.61
C TRP A 37 -18.20 10.21 -10.28
N GLN A 38 -18.87 11.12 -11.00
CA GLN A 38 -20.29 11.40 -10.82
C GLN A 38 -21.17 10.17 -11.03
N TYR A 39 -20.84 9.35 -12.04
CA TYR A 39 -21.54 8.08 -12.28
C TYR A 39 -21.49 7.18 -11.04
N PHE A 40 -20.28 6.94 -10.51
CA PHE A 40 -20.11 6.09 -9.34
C PHE A 40 -20.77 6.67 -8.09
N GLU A 41 -20.68 7.99 -7.89
CA GLU A 41 -21.38 8.65 -6.78
C GLU A 41 -22.89 8.40 -6.88
N ARG A 42 -23.51 8.57 -8.06
CA ARG A 42 -24.95 8.34 -8.23
C ARG A 42 -25.34 6.88 -7.99
N GLU A 43 -24.61 5.93 -8.54
CA GLU A 43 -24.94 4.49 -8.41
C GLU A 43 -24.71 3.98 -6.98
N PHE A 44 -23.67 4.47 -6.28
CA PHE A 44 -23.37 4.02 -4.92
C PHE A 44 -24.11 4.81 -3.84
N THR A 45 -24.61 6.01 -4.13
CA THR A 45 -25.39 6.85 -3.18
C THR A 45 -26.48 6.10 -2.42
N PRO A 46 -27.36 5.34 -3.09
CA PRO A 46 -28.45 4.64 -2.40
C PRO A 46 -27.94 3.57 -1.42
N LEU A 47 -26.73 3.05 -1.65
CA LEU A 47 -26.13 1.97 -0.90
C LEU A 47 -25.42 2.47 0.38
N TYR A 48 -25.26 3.78 0.60
CA TYR A 48 -24.57 4.31 1.79
C TYR A 48 -25.51 4.70 2.93
N SER A 49 -25.16 4.34 4.17
CA SER A 49 -25.80 4.82 5.41
C SER A 49 -25.05 6.01 6.01
N ASN A 50 -25.78 7.01 6.51
CA ASN A 50 -25.21 8.22 7.13
C ASN A 50 -24.41 7.92 8.42
N THR A 51 -24.73 6.83 9.11
CA THR A 51 -24.04 6.38 10.32
C THR A 51 -23.44 4.99 10.07
N GLY A 52 -22.11 4.92 10.00
CA GLY A 52 -21.40 3.64 9.84
C GLY A 52 -21.59 2.75 11.08
N LYS A 53 -21.83 1.46 10.89
CA LYS A 53 -22.04 0.52 12.01
C LYS A 53 -20.70 0.03 12.60
N PRO A 54 -20.58 -0.07 13.93
CA PRO A 54 -19.38 -0.62 14.56
C PRO A 54 -19.28 -2.14 14.38
N SER A 55 -18.06 -2.67 14.41
CA SER A 55 -17.80 -4.11 14.34
C SER A 55 -18.38 -4.85 15.55
N LYS A 56 -19.09 -5.96 15.32
CA LYS A 56 -19.54 -6.86 16.40
C LYS A 56 -18.37 -7.72 16.89
N PRO A 57 -18.18 -7.92 18.21
CA PRO A 57 -17.19 -8.86 18.71
C PRO A 57 -17.67 -10.30 18.48
N ILE A 58 -16.82 -11.10 17.84
CA ILE A 58 -17.17 -12.47 17.46
C ILE A 58 -16.37 -13.43 18.34
N ARG A 59 -17.06 -14.14 19.23
CA ARG A 59 -16.48 -15.23 20.04
C ARG A 59 -16.60 -16.60 19.34
N LYS A 60 -17.44 -16.71 18.30
CA LYS A 60 -17.69 -17.94 17.52
C LYS A 60 -18.18 -17.60 16.11
N ILE A 61 -17.65 -18.26 15.07
CA ILE A 61 -18.13 -18.15 13.68
C ILE A 61 -18.63 -19.52 13.23
N GLY A 62 -19.95 -19.69 13.05
CA GLY A 62 -20.53 -20.99 12.75
C GLY A 62 -20.11 -22.04 13.78
N ASN A 63 -19.38 -23.07 13.33
CA ASN A 63 -18.83 -24.12 14.19
C ASN A 63 -17.38 -23.85 14.66
N THR A 64 -16.77 -22.75 14.23
CA THR A 64 -15.38 -22.40 14.57
C THR A 64 -15.32 -21.56 15.85
N ASN A 65 -14.59 -22.06 16.85
CA ASN A 65 -14.32 -21.34 18.09
C ASN A 65 -13.14 -20.37 17.90
N ILE A 66 -13.33 -19.10 18.27
CA ILE A 66 -12.27 -18.10 18.20
C ILE A 66 -11.58 -18.01 19.57
N PHE A 67 -10.32 -18.45 19.61
CA PHE A 67 -9.48 -18.25 20.78
C PHE A 67 -9.00 -16.80 20.84
N ILE A 68 -9.31 -16.13 21.95
CA ILE A 68 -8.88 -14.76 22.24
C ILE A 68 -7.78 -14.86 23.31
N PRO A 69 -6.62 -14.19 23.14
CA PRO A 69 -5.59 -14.16 24.17
C PRO A 69 -6.17 -13.61 25.47
N GLY A 70 -5.96 -14.33 26.56
CA GLY A 70 -6.49 -13.98 27.87
C GLY A 70 -5.64 -14.56 28.99
N PRO A 71 -6.00 -14.28 30.26
CA PRO A 71 -5.30 -14.81 31.41
C PRO A 71 -5.27 -16.34 31.41
N LYS A 72 -4.19 -16.92 31.96
CA LYS A 72 -4.00 -18.38 32.01
C LYS A 72 -5.13 -19.03 32.80
N ASN A 73 -5.75 -20.07 32.24
CA ASN A 73 -6.70 -20.90 32.98
C ASN A 73 -5.94 -21.78 34.00
N LYS A 74 -6.41 -21.82 35.24
CA LYS A 74 -5.79 -22.55 36.35
C LYS A 74 -5.69 -24.07 36.09
N ASN A 75 -6.61 -24.62 35.30
CA ASN A 75 -6.69 -26.05 35.01
C ASN A 75 -6.02 -26.47 33.70
N GLN A 76 -5.30 -25.56 33.03
CA GLN A 76 -4.72 -25.83 31.71
C GLN A 76 -3.38 -26.57 31.80
N SER A 77 -3.26 -27.66 31.05
CA SER A 77 -2.01 -28.41 30.94
C SER A 77 -0.90 -27.58 30.28
N VAL A 78 0.35 -27.83 30.67
CA VAL A 78 1.54 -27.20 30.07
C VAL A 78 1.57 -27.41 28.55
N TYR A 79 1.18 -28.59 28.07
CA TYR A 79 1.09 -28.89 26.64
C TYR A 79 0.08 -27.98 25.92
N GLU A 80 -1.12 -27.86 26.47
CA GLU A 80 -2.18 -27.01 25.92
C GLU A 80 -1.76 -25.53 25.92
N GLN A 81 -1.07 -25.08 26.98
CA GLN A 81 -0.53 -23.73 27.05
C GLN A 81 0.52 -23.48 25.95
N ARG A 82 1.43 -24.43 25.70
CA ARG A 82 2.42 -24.32 24.61
C ARG A 82 1.73 -24.25 23.25
N LYS A 83 0.69 -25.06 23.04
CA LYS A 83 -0.12 -25.09 21.80
C LYS A 83 -0.82 -23.75 21.57
N LEU A 84 -1.51 -23.19 22.57
CA LEU A 84 -2.15 -21.88 22.48
C LEU A 84 -1.13 -20.75 22.22
N ARG A 85 0.00 -20.74 22.93
CA ARG A 85 1.06 -19.75 22.70
C ARG A 85 1.60 -19.82 21.28
N ALA A 86 1.79 -21.02 20.73
CA ALA A 86 2.22 -21.19 19.34
C ALA A 86 1.18 -20.64 18.35
N MET A 87 -0.11 -20.89 18.58
CA MET A 87 -1.20 -20.33 17.77
C MET A 87 -1.24 -18.80 17.83
N PHE A 88 -1.18 -18.20 19.02
CA PHE A 88 -1.20 -16.75 19.19
C PHE A 88 0.02 -16.05 18.59
N ARG A 89 1.22 -16.64 18.68
CA ARG A 89 2.43 -16.09 18.03
C ARG A 89 2.30 -16.04 16.51
N ARG A 90 1.74 -17.08 15.90
CA ARG A 90 1.48 -17.09 14.45
C ARG A 90 0.47 -16.01 14.04
N ARG A 91 -0.50 -15.72 14.91
CA ARG A 91 -1.48 -14.64 14.69
C ARG A 91 -0.87 -13.25 14.90
N ALA A 92 0.07 -13.08 15.83
CA ALA A 92 0.66 -11.79 16.14
C ALA A 92 1.37 -11.14 14.94
N SER A 93 1.89 -11.93 13.98
CA SER A 93 2.51 -11.37 12.77
C SER A 93 1.51 -10.79 11.76
N ILE A 94 0.23 -11.19 11.81
CA ILE A 94 -0.81 -10.68 10.90
C ILE A 94 -1.61 -9.50 11.49
N GLU A 95 -1.66 -9.38 12.81
CA GLU A 95 -2.39 -8.29 13.49
C GLU A 95 -1.96 -6.88 13.05
N PRO A 96 -0.67 -6.57 12.83
CA PRO A 96 -0.26 -5.26 12.33
C PRO A 96 -0.84 -4.93 10.95
N ILE A 97 -0.95 -5.94 10.07
CA ILE A 97 -1.53 -5.78 8.74
C ILE A 97 -3.04 -5.54 8.86
N ILE A 98 -3.73 -6.31 9.70
CA ILE A 98 -5.16 -6.11 9.98
C ILE A 98 -5.40 -4.72 10.59
N GLY A 99 -4.53 -4.27 11.48
CA GLY A 99 -4.55 -2.92 12.04
C GLY A 99 -4.49 -1.85 10.95
N HIS A 100 -3.48 -1.91 10.07
CA HIS A 100 -3.37 -0.99 8.93
C HIS A 100 -4.59 -1.03 8.00
N VAL A 101 -5.14 -2.21 7.71
CA VAL A 101 -6.35 -2.30 6.87
C VAL A 101 -7.56 -1.67 7.57
N LYS A 102 -7.67 -1.78 8.89
CA LYS A 102 -8.73 -1.12 9.67
C LYS A 102 -8.60 0.40 9.67
N SER A 103 -7.44 0.94 10.04
CA SER A 103 -7.22 2.38 10.18
C SER A 103 -7.10 3.09 8.83
N ASP A 104 -6.27 2.57 7.92
CA ASP A 104 -5.81 3.31 6.75
C ASP A 104 -6.70 3.02 5.52
N HIS A 105 -7.42 1.89 5.53
CA HIS A 105 -8.25 1.44 4.40
C HIS A 105 -9.75 1.43 4.73
N ARG A 106 -10.18 2.22 5.71
CA ARG A 106 -11.61 2.44 6.06
C ARG A 106 -12.38 1.14 6.35
N MET A 107 -11.70 0.07 6.78
CA MET A 107 -12.35 -1.19 7.15
C MET A 107 -12.95 -1.14 8.58
N GLU A 108 -12.57 -0.15 9.40
CA GLU A 108 -13.13 0.04 10.74
C GLU A 108 -14.60 0.47 10.73
N ARG A 109 -15.04 1.19 9.69
CA ARG A 109 -16.44 1.63 9.53
C ARG A 109 -16.93 1.32 8.13
N SER A 110 -17.87 0.39 8.03
CA SER A 110 -18.64 0.19 6.80
C SER A 110 -19.70 1.27 6.69
N PHE A 111 -19.64 2.03 5.60
CA PHE A 111 -20.64 3.04 5.28
C PHE A 111 -21.74 2.47 4.40
N TYR A 112 -21.65 1.22 3.97
CA TYR A 112 -22.66 0.64 3.08
C TYR A 112 -23.80 -0.04 3.88
N LYS A 113 -25.00 -0.08 3.30
CA LYS A 113 -26.22 -0.61 3.93
C LYS A 113 -26.30 -2.14 3.84
N GLY A 114 -26.17 -2.80 4.98
CA GLY A 114 -26.52 -4.22 5.17
C GLY A 114 -25.33 -5.18 5.27
N LEU A 115 -25.62 -6.47 5.52
CA LEU A 115 -24.57 -7.49 5.72
C LEU A 115 -23.76 -7.79 4.45
N THR A 116 -24.41 -7.77 3.29
CA THR A 116 -23.77 -7.99 1.98
C THR A 116 -22.76 -6.89 1.68
N SER A 117 -23.06 -5.67 2.08
CA SER A 117 -22.22 -4.53 1.79
C SER A 117 -21.03 -4.40 2.75
N ASP A 118 -21.16 -4.84 4.00
CA ASP A 118 -20.02 -5.00 4.92
C ASP A 118 -18.96 -5.94 4.33
N ARG A 119 -19.41 -7.04 3.69
CA ARG A 119 -18.53 -7.98 2.98
C ARG A 119 -17.84 -7.31 1.79
N MET A 120 -18.57 -6.51 1.02
CA MET A 120 -18.00 -5.76 -0.11
C MET A 120 -16.92 -4.77 0.36
N ASN A 121 -17.15 -4.05 1.47
CA ASN A 121 -16.16 -3.13 2.04
C ASN A 121 -14.86 -3.87 2.40
N VAL A 122 -14.96 -5.03 3.05
CA VAL A 122 -13.81 -5.87 3.41
C VAL A 122 -13.09 -6.37 2.16
N LEU A 123 -13.81 -6.88 1.16
CA LEU A 123 -13.22 -7.37 -0.09
C LEU A 123 -12.48 -6.27 -0.86
N LEU A 124 -13.10 -5.10 -1.00
CA LEU A 124 -12.49 -3.96 -1.69
C LEU A 124 -11.27 -3.40 -0.95
N ALA A 125 -11.34 -3.28 0.39
CA ALA A 125 -10.20 -2.84 1.20
C ALA A 125 -9.00 -3.81 1.07
N CYS A 126 -9.27 -5.12 1.15
CA CYS A 126 -8.24 -6.16 0.95
C CYS A 126 -7.68 -6.15 -0.48
N ALA A 127 -8.53 -5.99 -1.50
CA ALA A 127 -8.10 -5.88 -2.89
C ALA A 127 -7.20 -4.66 -3.11
N ALA A 128 -7.60 -3.50 -2.59
CA ALA A 128 -6.80 -2.27 -2.67
C ALA A 128 -5.43 -2.43 -2.00
N TRP A 129 -5.35 -3.09 -0.84
CA TRP A 129 -4.08 -3.39 -0.17
C TRP A 129 -3.17 -4.30 -0.99
N ASN A 130 -3.75 -5.33 -1.60
CA ASN A 130 -3.01 -6.25 -2.47
C ASN A 130 -2.52 -5.55 -3.75
N LEU A 131 -3.37 -4.74 -4.38
CA LEU A 131 -3.00 -3.93 -5.53
C LEU A 131 -1.88 -2.94 -5.19
N LYS A 132 -1.94 -2.26 -4.04
CA LYS A 132 -0.85 -1.37 -3.57
C LYS A 132 0.48 -2.11 -3.46
N LYS A 133 0.49 -3.33 -2.94
CA LYS A 133 1.71 -4.17 -2.87
C LYS A 133 2.19 -4.59 -4.26
N PHE A 134 1.28 -4.97 -5.14
CA PHE A 134 1.59 -5.31 -6.52
C PHE A 134 2.21 -4.13 -7.27
N MET A 135 1.62 -2.94 -7.17
CA MET A 135 2.15 -1.71 -7.77
C MET A 135 3.56 -1.39 -7.26
N LYS A 136 3.83 -1.54 -5.95
CA LYS A 136 5.18 -1.37 -5.40
C LYS A 136 6.18 -2.37 -5.97
N LYS A 137 5.76 -3.60 -6.23
CA LYS A 137 6.62 -4.62 -6.87
C LYS A 137 6.87 -4.29 -8.34
N LEU A 138 5.85 -3.87 -9.09
CA LEU A 138 6.00 -3.44 -10.47
C LEU A 138 6.97 -2.27 -10.59
N VAL A 139 6.80 -1.22 -9.79
CA VAL A 139 7.72 -0.07 -9.79
C VAL A 139 9.16 -0.53 -9.59
N LYS A 140 9.44 -1.38 -8.60
CA LYS A 140 10.80 -1.91 -8.38
C LYS A 140 11.29 -2.78 -9.54
N ALA A 141 10.42 -3.62 -10.09
CA ALA A 141 10.75 -4.52 -11.19
C ALA A 141 11.14 -3.75 -12.46
N PHE A 142 10.57 -2.56 -12.69
CA PHE A 142 10.92 -1.72 -13.83
C PHE A 142 12.03 -0.69 -13.52
N SER A 143 12.00 -0.05 -12.34
CA SER A 143 12.93 1.03 -12.01
C SER A 143 14.36 0.56 -11.81
N LEU A 144 14.56 -0.62 -11.18
CA LEU A 144 15.88 -1.15 -10.89
C LEU A 144 16.67 -1.56 -12.14
N PRO A 145 16.12 -2.37 -13.08
CA PRO A 145 16.85 -2.68 -14.31
C PRO A 145 17.00 -1.47 -15.22
N PHE A 146 16.02 -0.55 -15.25
CA PHE A 146 16.15 0.70 -16.01
C PHE A 146 17.35 1.53 -15.54
N LEU A 147 17.51 1.72 -14.23
CA LEU A 147 18.67 2.42 -13.66
C LEU A 147 19.99 1.70 -13.98
N ALA A 148 20.01 0.36 -13.88
CA ALA A 148 21.19 -0.44 -14.18
C ALA A 148 21.62 -0.34 -15.66
N ILE A 149 20.67 -0.32 -16.59
CA ILE A 149 20.93 -0.10 -18.01
C ILE A 149 21.51 1.29 -18.23
N LEU A 150 20.95 2.31 -17.58
CA LEU A 150 21.40 3.69 -17.73
C LEU A 150 22.86 3.88 -17.27
N LEU A 151 23.22 3.29 -16.12
CA LEU A 151 24.59 3.26 -15.61
C LEU A 151 25.53 2.46 -16.53
N SER A 152 25.08 1.30 -17.03
CA SER A 152 25.87 0.48 -17.95
C SER A 152 26.14 1.19 -19.29
N LEU A 153 25.24 2.05 -19.75
CA LEU A 153 25.42 2.86 -20.96
C LEU A 153 26.43 3.99 -20.71
N GLU A 154 26.37 4.64 -19.55
CA GLU A 154 27.34 5.66 -19.15
C GLU A 154 28.77 5.11 -19.09
N ASP A 155 28.95 3.93 -18.47
CA ASP A 155 30.23 3.22 -18.43
C ASP A 155 30.75 2.88 -19.83
N SER A 156 29.84 2.46 -20.73
CA SER A 156 30.20 2.10 -22.11
C SER A 156 30.63 3.32 -22.92
N LEU A 157 29.96 4.45 -22.73
CA LEU A 157 30.31 5.73 -23.36
C LEU A 157 31.66 6.25 -22.85
N GLN A 158 31.91 6.18 -21.54
CA GLN A 158 33.20 6.57 -20.97
C GLN A 158 34.36 5.72 -21.52
N ARG A 159 34.15 4.40 -21.69
CA ARG A 159 35.13 3.49 -22.29
C ARG A 159 35.41 3.83 -23.76
N LEU A 160 34.36 4.12 -24.54
CA LEU A 160 34.51 4.56 -25.94
C LEU A 160 35.26 5.89 -26.04
N PHE A 161 34.94 6.87 -25.20
CA PHE A 161 35.63 8.16 -25.16
C PHE A 161 37.11 8.01 -24.77
N TYR A 162 37.40 7.21 -23.75
CA TYR A 162 38.77 6.92 -23.33
C TYR A 162 39.57 6.18 -24.42
N GLY A 163 38.94 5.19 -25.08
CA GLY A 163 39.53 4.47 -26.22
C GLY A 163 39.83 5.39 -27.40
N TYR A 164 38.89 6.28 -27.74
CA TYR A 164 39.06 7.27 -28.81
C TYR A 164 40.18 8.27 -28.50
N ARG A 165 40.26 8.73 -27.25
CA ARG A 165 41.30 9.66 -26.81
C ARG A 165 42.69 9.02 -26.78
N LYS A 166 42.79 7.74 -26.38
CA LYS A 166 44.04 6.96 -26.40
C LYS A 166 44.53 6.67 -27.82
N ALA A 167 43.61 6.29 -28.74
CA ALA A 167 43.94 6.05 -30.14
C ALA A 167 44.45 7.31 -30.85
N ASN A 168 43.85 8.47 -30.58
CA ASN A 168 44.30 9.75 -31.16
C ASN A 168 45.61 10.28 -30.53
N LEU A 169 45.87 10.03 -29.24
CA LEU A 169 47.18 10.37 -28.64
C LEU A 169 48.34 9.54 -29.24
N SER A 170 48.04 8.31 -29.67
CA SER A 170 49.02 7.40 -30.30
C SER A 170 49.36 7.81 -31.74
N PHE A 171 48.54 8.66 -32.36
CA PHE A 171 48.71 9.16 -33.72
C PHE A 171 49.46 10.50 -33.78
N PHE A 172 49.67 11.16 -32.64
CA PHE A 172 50.32 12.48 -32.54
C PHE A 172 51.75 12.43 -31.97
N ILE A 173 52.43 11.27 -32.04
CA ILE A 173 53.87 11.18 -31.85
C ILE A 173 54.44 10.48 -33.08
N PRO A 174 54.96 11.26 -34.03
CA PRO A 174 56.41 11.30 -34.14
C PRO A 174 56.92 12.72 -34.45
N LEU A 175 58.01 13.13 -33.79
CA LEU A 175 59.21 13.59 -34.49
C LEU A 175 60.32 13.90 -33.47
N ASN A 176 61.42 13.19 -33.69
CA ASN A 176 62.75 13.37 -33.12
C ASN A 176 63.10 14.83 -32.79
N TYR A 177 63.51 15.08 -31.55
CA TYR A 177 64.50 16.12 -31.26
C TYR A 177 65.86 15.43 -31.15
N LYS A 178 66.73 15.75 -32.11
CA LYS A 178 68.19 15.61 -31.98
C LYS A 178 68.70 16.67 -31.02
#